data_AF-A0A8T6MHH4-F1
#
_entry.id   AF-A0A8T6MHH4-F1
#
_cell.length_a   1.000
_cell.length_b   1.000
_cell.length_c   1.000
_cell.angle_alpha   90.00
_cell.angle_beta   90.00
_cell.angle_gamma   90.00
#
_symmetry.space_group_name_H-M   'P 1'
#
loop_
_entity.id
_entity.type
_entity.pdbx_description
1 polymer ?
#
loop_
_entity_poly.entity_id
_entity_poly.type
_entity_poly.pdbx_seq_one_letter_code
_entity_poly.pdbx_strand_id
1 'polypeptide(L)'
;MQLHYGNLIEQVKNGEFDVIIHGANCWHTMGAGIARHIKTNFPEAFESDKKTGYGDKNKLGTFSEATIERNGNTFTVINAYTQYRYGTDKDHFDYDSFPSLLQLIKSKYGDKRIGIPLIGCGLAGGDEQRIVQMIKDNLEGVDYKLVEIDSNRKLNYKEDILQTKNEIAFTKVSLPFGWMGNMAPYSIVYECQTYKTTEALFQSLRFVEFDNVQKEIIAEKSPMSAKMVAKKYKHLLAETGYEVMGEKDVKNMQLCIQLKLEQYPNLTQQLIDTGKAVIIEDCSSWPRDSGLFWGAAYQNGNWVGKNILGEILMDFRSKLQNNNKLIMNIEELPKIKEEVISKEYTFFFHLTSPFSNFHPARFEYKDLTFISNEQFMMYSKAKIFGDEATAQKIIEINNEPLAQKFINGELSRYDITKDRDLSSQWQNLMMKAKKLGRGVQNYNEEIWNKRRSKIVLFGARLKFTQNLDLKQILVNTGDTYMVEASRFDPIWSCGLTEYDAKRTPPENWPGLNLLGKVLDEVKSEFKNELVKKPKP
;
A
#
# COMPACT_ATOMS: atom_id res chain seq x y z
N MET A 1 -9.75 -36.38 -4.13
CA MET A 1 -8.89 -35.18 -4.09
C MET A 1 -9.21 -34.39 -2.83
N GLN A 2 -8.23 -34.21 -1.94
CA GLN A 2 -8.34 -33.26 -0.83
C GLN A 2 -7.47 -32.05 -1.16
N LEU A 3 -8.10 -30.89 -1.38
CA LEU A 3 -7.39 -29.62 -1.39
C LEU A 3 -6.98 -29.34 0.06
N HIS A 4 -5.68 -29.25 0.30
CA HIS A 4 -5.11 -29.04 1.61
C HIS A 4 -4.50 -27.64 1.67
N TYR A 5 -4.91 -26.86 2.65
CA TYR A 5 -4.34 -25.54 2.88
C TYR A 5 -3.10 -25.66 3.77
N GLY A 6 -1.96 -25.10 3.37
CA GLY A 6 -0.72 -25.23 4.15
C GLY A 6 0.56 -24.74 3.43
N ASN A 7 1.70 -24.84 4.13
CA ASN A 7 3.02 -24.57 3.55
C ASN A 7 3.73 -25.89 3.26
N LEU A 8 3.78 -26.28 1.99
CA LEU A 8 4.35 -27.55 1.52
C LEU A 8 5.76 -27.85 2.07
N ILE A 9 6.58 -26.82 2.27
CA ILE A 9 7.97 -26.96 2.76
C ILE A 9 7.99 -27.35 4.24
N GLU A 10 7.09 -26.79 5.05
CA GLU A 10 7.03 -27.13 6.47
C GLU A 10 6.35 -28.49 6.66
N GLN A 11 5.29 -28.77 5.90
CA GLN A 11 4.59 -30.06 5.96
C GLN A 11 5.53 -31.23 5.65
N VAL A 12 6.40 -31.11 4.64
CA VAL A 12 7.37 -32.16 4.33
C VAL A 12 8.44 -32.32 5.42
N LYS A 13 8.91 -31.21 6.01
CA LYS A 13 9.85 -31.26 7.15
C LYS A 13 9.24 -31.91 8.39
N ASN A 14 7.93 -31.80 8.55
CA ASN A 14 7.15 -32.41 9.64
C ASN A 14 6.77 -33.87 9.35
N GLY A 15 7.18 -34.43 8.21
CA GLY A 15 6.93 -35.83 7.88
C GLY A 15 5.52 -36.12 7.35
N GLU A 16 4.76 -35.09 6.93
CA GLU A 16 3.45 -35.27 6.31
C GLU A 16 3.54 -35.91 4.93
N PHE A 17 4.63 -35.67 4.21
CA PHE A 17 4.87 -36.17 2.86
C PHE A 17 6.21 -36.89 2.78
N ASP A 18 6.24 -38.00 2.05
CA ASP A 18 7.48 -38.71 1.73
C ASP A 18 8.11 -38.15 0.44
N VAL A 19 7.29 -37.52 -0.41
CA VAL A 19 7.69 -36.90 -1.68
C VAL A 19 6.98 -35.56 -1.85
N ILE A 20 7.72 -34.52 -2.26
CA ILE A 20 7.11 -33.28 -2.74
C ILE A 20 7.54 -32.96 -4.17
N ILE A 21 6.61 -32.41 -4.94
CA ILE A 21 6.78 -32.10 -6.36
C ILE A 21 6.65 -30.59 -6.54
N HIS A 22 7.53 -29.94 -7.30
CA HIS A 22 7.33 -28.55 -7.71
C HIS A 22 7.69 -28.34 -9.17
N GLY A 23 7.11 -27.30 -9.77
CA GLY A 23 7.32 -26.97 -11.18
C GLY A 23 8.69 -26.31 -11.41
N ALA A 24 9.45 -26.87 -12.34
CA ALA A 24 10.79 -26.42 -12.73
C ALA A 24 10.87 -26.15 -14.24
N ASN A 25 11.81 -25.28 -14.64
CA ASN A 25 12.16 -25.04 -16.04
C ASN A 25 13.39 -25.84 -16.47
N CYS A 26 13.60 -25.98 -17.78
CA CYS A 26 14.75 -26.68 -18.32
C CYS A 26 16.10 -25.92 -18.15
N TRP A 27 16.09 -24.67 -17.68
CA TRP A 27 17.24 -23.74 -17.63
C TRP A 27 17.86 -23.56 -16.24
N HIS A 28 17.64 -24.52 -15.33
CA HIS A 28 18.19 -24.48 -13.96
C HIS A 28 17.88 -23.18 -13.21
N THR A 29 16.73 -22.57 -13.47
CA THR A 29 16.36 -21.29 -12.87
C THR A 29 15.33 -21.47 -11.76
N MET A 30 15.75 -21.26 -10.51
CA MET A 30 14.89 -21.33 -9.32
C MET A 30 14.91 -20.01 -8.55
N GLY A 31 14.46 -18.93 -9.21
CA GLY A 31 14.60 -17.54 -8.73
C GLY A 31 13.37 -16.93 -8.08
N ALA A 32 12.19 -17.52 -8.27
CA ALA A 32 10.92 -16.99 -7.77
C ALA A 32 9.94 -18.11 -7.39
N GLY A 33 8.81 -17.74 -6.76
CA GLY A 33 7.76 -18.67 -6.35
C GLY A 33 8.28 -19.79 -5.44
N ILE A 34 7.60 -20.94 -5.47
CA ILE A 34 7.99 -22.11 -4.66
C ILE A 34 9.39 -22.63 -5.01
N ALA A 35 9.81 -22.55 -6.28
CA ALA A 35 11.13 -23.01 -6.72
C ALA A 35 12.27 -22.28 -5.97
N ARG A 36 12.14 -20.96 -5.72
CA ARG A 36 13.09 -20.22 -4.88
C ARG A 36 13.16 -20.79 -3.47
N HIS A 37 12.01 -21.06 -2.87
CA HIS A 37 11.95 -21.59 -1.50
C HIS A 37 12.49 -23.02 -1.42
N ILE A 38 12.26 -23.85 -2.44
CA ILE A 38 12.91 -25.16 -2.58
C ILE A 38 14.42 -24.99 -2.64
N LYS A 39 14.96 -24.16 -3.52
CA LYS A 39 16.41 -23.91 -3.60
C LYS A 39 17.01 -23.43 -2.27
N THR A 40 16.28 -22.61 -1.51
CA THR A 40 16.75 -22.11 -0.21
C THR A 40 16.72 -23.16 0.89
N ASN A 41 15.65 -23.95 1.00
CA ASN A 41 15.49 -24.93 2.09
C ASN A 41 16.16 -26.28 1.78
N PHE A 42 16.20 -26.62 0.49
CA PHE A 42 16.55 -27.92 -0.07
C PHE A 42 17.53 -27.72 -1.25
N PRO A 43 18.72 -27.14 -1.02
CA PRO A 43 19.69 -26.86 -2.08
C PRO A 43 20.10 -28.12 -2.86
N GLU A 44 20.00 -29.31 -2.27
CA GLU A 44 20.24 -30.60 -2.93
C GLU A 44 19.33 -30.81 -4.14
N ALA A 45 18.08 -30.34 -4.08
CA ALA A 45 17.17 -30.38 -5.22
C ALA A 45 17.69 -29.49 -6.35
N PHE A 46 18.22 -28.31 -6.05
CA PHE A 46 18.83 -27.41 -7.04
C PHE A 46 20.11 -28.00 -7.64
N GLU A 47 20.95 -28.64 -6.83
CA GLU A 47 22.15 -29.32 -7.33
C GLU A 47 21.80 -30.54 -8.18
N SER A 48 20.69 -31.25 -7.89
CA SER A 48 20.20 -32.32 -8.77
C SER A 48 19.79 -31.79 -10.14
N ASP A 49 19.17 -30.61 -10.20
CA ASP A 49 18.76 -29.99 -11.46
C ASP A 49 19.99 -29.62 -12.29
N LYS A 50 21.03 -29.04 -11.67
CA LYS A 50 22.28 -28.68 -12.37
C LYS A 50 23.03 -29.86 -13.01
N LYS A 51 22.80 -31.08 -12.52
CA LYS A 51 23.39 -32.30 -13.11
C LYS A 51 22.72 -32.69 -14.43
N THR A 52 21.55 -32.12 -14.75
CA THR A 52 20.87 -32.30 -16.03
C THR A 52 21.38 -31.32 -17.09
N GLY A 53 21.08 -31.55 -18.36
CA GLY A 53 21.46 -30.63 -19.45
C GLY A 53 20.83 -29.23 -19.30
N TYR A 54 21.66 -28.17 -19.24
CA TYR A 54 21.18 -26.79 -19.19
C TYR A 54 20.46 -26.41 -20.49
N GLY A 55 19.17 -26.06 -20.40
CA GLY A 55 18.36 -25.69 -21.56
C GLY A 55 18.00 -26.86 -22.49
N ASP A 56 18.27 -28.11 -22.07
CA ASP A 56 17.90 -29.29 -22.84
C ASP A 56 16.39 -29.47 -22.86
N LYS A 57 15.82 -29.48 -24.06
CA LYS A 57 14.37 -29.61 -24.27
C LYS A 57 13.86 -31.02 -23.92
N ASN A 58 14.71 -32.04 -23.98
CA ASN A 58 14.36 -33.42 -23.60
C ASN A 58 14.06 -33.57 -22.11
N LYS A 59 14.37 -32.55 -21.30
CA LYS A 59 13.95 -32.50 -19.90
C LYS A 59 12.43 -32.37 -19.76
N LEU A 60 11.74 -31.73 -20.70
CA LEU A 60 10.28 -31.57 -20.62
C LEU A 60 9.60 -32.93 -20.48
N GLY A 61 8.64 -33.02 -19.56
CA GLY A 61 7.95 -34.28 -19.27
C GLY A 61 8.75 -35.26 -18.40
N THR A 62 9.92 -34.86 -17.90
CA THR A 62 10.75 -35.65 -16.97
C THR A 62 10.96 -34.89 -15.66
N PHE A 63 11.75 -35.44 -14.74
CA PHE A 63 12.14 -34.76 -13.51
C PHE A 63 13.58 -35.08 -13.10
N SER A 64 14.18 -34.19 -12.32
CA SER A 64 15.29 -34.54 -11.44
C SER A 64 14.80 -34.64 -10.00
N GLU A 65 15.56 -35.30 -9.14
CA GLU A 65 15.17 -35.50 -7.74
C GLU A 65 16.37 -35.42 -6.80
N ALA A 66 16.10 -35.12 -5.54
CA ALA A 66 17.05 -35.25 -4.45
C ALA A 66 16.36 -35.84 -3.22
N THR A 67 16.99 -36.85 -2.61
CA THR A 67 16.64 -37.33 -1.28
C THR A 67 17.24 -36.41 -0.24
N ILE A 68 16.44 -36.02 0.74
CA ILE A 68 16.75 -35.02 1.74
C ILE A 68 16.49 -35.61 3.12
N GLU A 69 17.42 -35.36 4.02
CA GLU A 69 17.28 -35.68 5.43
C GLU A 69 17.29 -34.37 6.24
N ARG A 70 16.17 -34.06 6.90
CA ARG A 70 16.01 -32.88 7.77
C ARG A 70 15.11 -33.23 8.93
N ASN A 71 15.44 -32.75 10.13
CA ASN A 71 14.63 -32.91 11.34
C ASN A 71 14.26 -34.37 11.66
N GLY A 72 15.14 -35.34 11.35
CA GLY A 72 14.88 -36.76 11.56
C GLY A 72 13.93 -37.40 10.54
N ASN A 73 13.48 -36.65 9.53
CA ASN A 73 12.64 -37.13 8.44
C ASN A 73 13.46 -37.25 7.14
N THR A 74 13.21 -38.32 6.39
CA THR A 74 13.76 -38.53 5.05
C THR A 74 12.65 -38.40 4.02
N PHE A 75 12.83 -37.51 3.04
CA PHE A 75 11.85 -37.28 1.97
C PHE A 75 12.55 -36.95 0.65
N THR A 76 11.81 -37.02 -0.46
CA THR A 76 12.31 -36.72 -1.80
C THR A 76 11.71 -35.43 -2.34
N VAL A 77 12.53 -34.57 -2.93
CA VAL A 77 12.08 -33.37 -3.66
C VAL A 77 12.25 -33.59 -5.15
N ILE A 78 11.17 -33.42 -5.90
CA ILE A 78 11.11 -33.61 -7.35
C ILE A 78 11.03 -32.24 -8.05
N ASN A 79 11.98 -31.96 -8.93
CA ASN A 79 11.93 -30.87 -9.89
C ASN A 79 11.20 -31.34 -11.14
N ALA A 80 9.88 -31.15 -11.19
CA ALA A 80 9.04 -31.56 -12.32
C ALA A 80 9.21 -30.56 -13.47
N TYR A 81 9.76 -30.98 -14.61
CA TYR A 81 10.00 -30.10 -15.75
C TYR A 81 8.73 -29.86 -16.56
N THR A 82 7.95 -28.89 -16.11
CA THR A 82 6.64 -28.52 -16.66
C THR A 82 6.68 -27.27 -17.55
N GLN A 83 7.86 -26.70 -17.81
CA GLN A 83 8.02 -25.52 -18.64
C GLN A 83 9.40 -25.54 -19.32
N TYR A 84 9.49 -25.12 -20.59
CA TYR A 84 10.78 -25.05 -21.27
C TYR A 84 11.58 -23.86 -20.75
N ARG A 85 11.07 -22.64 -20.95
CA ARG A 85 11.61 -21.39 -20.39
C ARG A 85 10.72 -20.92 -19.24
N TYR A 86 11.26 -20.03 -18.40
CA TYR A 86 10.50 -19.31 -17.39
C TYR A 86 10.03 -17.95 -17.93
N GLY A 87 8.89 -17.47 -17.45
CA GLY A 87 8.32 -16.16 -17.83
C GLY A 87 6.92 -15.98 -17.24
N THR A 88 6.38 -14.77 -17.35
CA THR A 88 5.03 -14.39 -16.87
C THR A 88 4.21 -13.65 -17.93
N ASP A 89 4.75 -13.50 -19.15
CA ASP A 89 4.17 -12.75 -20.27
C ASP A 89 3.08 -13.53 -21.02
N LYS A 90 3.00 -14.84 -20.82
CA LYS A 90 2.04 -15.77 -21.42
C LYS A 90 1.97 -17.06 -20.60
N ASP A 91 1.11 -17.98 -21.00
CA ASP A 91 1.14 -19.35 -20.50
C ASP A 91 2.43 -20.05 -20.98
N HIS A 92 3.28 -20.44 -20.03
CA HIS A 92 4.53 -21.16 -20.25
C HIS A 92 4.45 -22.63 -19.83
N PHE A 93 3.29 -23.10 -19.35
CA PHE A 93 3.10 -24.48 -18.92
C PHE A 93 3.02 -25.45 -20.10
N ASP A 94 3.77 -26.54 -20.04
CA ASP A 94 3.80 -27.58 -21.07
C ASP A 94 2.76 -28.66 -20.78
N TYR A 95 1.56 -28.49 -21.33
CA TYR A 95 0.45 -29.43 -21.14
C TYR A 95 0.65 -30.78 -21.83
N ASP A 96 1.41 -30.80 -22.93
CA ASP A 96 1.55 -31.98 -23.79
C ASP A 96 2.40 -33.05 -23.08
N SER A 97 3.46 -32.63 -22.39
CA SER A 97 4.39 -33.55 -21.71
C SER A 97 4.01 -33.83 -20.26
N PHE A 98 3.09 -33.06 -19.67
CA PHE A 98 2.71 -33.16 -18.25
C PHE A 98 2.07 -34.51 -17.85
N PRO A 99 1.19 -35.13 -18.65
CA PRO A 99 0.66 -36.46 -18.33
C PRO A 99 1.77 -37.52 -18.23
N SER A 100 2.72 -37.53 -19.18
CA SER A 100 3.86 -38.45 -19.17
C SER A 100 4.73 -38.27 -17.92
N LEU A 101 4.93 -37.03 -17.49
CA LEU A 101 5.63 -36.71 -16.25
C LEU A 101 4.93 -37.31 -15.03
N LEU A 102 3.61 -37.14 -14.92
CA LEU A 102 2.82 -37.67 -13.81
C LEU A 102 2.83 -39.20 -13.79
N GLN A 103 2.79 -39.87 -14.94
CA GLN A 103 2.90 -41.32 -15.04
C GLN A 103 4.28 -41.83 -14.58
N LEU A 104 5.36 -41.12 -14.94
CA LEU A 104 6.70 -41.44 -14.44
C LEU A 104 6.77 -41.33 -12.92
N ILE A 105 6.23 -40.24 -12.36
CA ILE A 105 6.18 -40.05 -10.91
C ILE A 105 5.35 -41.14 -10.23
N LYS A 106 4.17 -41.47 -10.76
CA LYS A 106 3.29 -42.53 -10.25
C LYS A 106 3.99 -43.90 -10.25
N SER A 107 4.71 -44.24 -11.32
CA SER A 107 5.43 -45.51 -11.42
C SER A 107 6.51 -45.68 -10.34
N LYS A 108 7.12 -44.57 -9.90
CA LYS A 108 8.24 -44.57 -8.97
C LYS A 108 7.85 -44.31 -7.51
N TYR A 109 6.82 -43.50 -7.30
CA TYR A 109 6.42 -42.97 -5.99
C TYR A 109 4.94 -43.18 -5.67
N GLY A 110 4.23 -44.02 -6.44
CA GLY A 110 2.79 -44.24 -6.26
C GLY A 110 2.39 -44.85 -4.91
N ASP A 111 3.34 -45.46 -4.19
CA ASP A 111 3.16 -46.00 -2.83
C ASP A 111 3.50 -44.99 -1.71
N LYS A 112 3.86 -43.76 -2.07
CA LYS A 112 4.29 -42.70 -1.15
C LYS A 112 3.22 -41.64 -0.95
N ARG A 113 3.31 -40.90 0.16
CA ARG A 113 2.50 -39.70 0.41
C ARG A 113 3.10 -38.51 -0.33
N ILE A 114 2.37 -38.00 -1.33
CA ILE A 114 2.87 -36.97 -2.24
C ILE A 114 2.23 -35.61 -1.96
N GLY A 115 3.04 -34.58 -1.75
CA GLY A 115 2.60 -33.18 -1.68
C GLY A 115 2.88 -32.43 -2.99
N ILE A 116 1.85 -31.82 -3.58
CA ILE A 116 1.95 -31.10 -4.86
C ILE A 116 1.34 -29.71 -4.68
N PRO A 117 2.03 -28.60 -4.97
CA PRO A 117 1.40 -27.29 -4.95
C PRO A 117 0.42 -27.18 -6.12
N LEU A 118 -0.26 -26.03 -6.28
CA LEU A 118 -0.87 -25.65 -7.56
C LEU A 118 0.22 -25.40 -8.62
N ILE A 119 0.83 -26.49 -9.09
CA ILE A 119 1.99 -26.53 -9.97
C ILE A 119 1.64 -25.88 -11.31
N GLY A 120 2.44 -24.92 -11.77
CA GLY A 120 2.19 -24.24 -13.04
C GLY A 120 1.14 -23.12 -13.02
N CYS A 121 0.23 -23.10 -12.05
CA CYS A 121 -0.88 -22.13 -12.01
C CYS A 121 -0.45 -20.72 -11.53
N GLY A 122 0.72 -20.60 -10.89
CA GLY A 122 1.25 -19.32 -10.41
C GLY A 122 1.98 -18.53 -11.50
N LEU A 123 3.31 -18.50 -11.42
CA LEU A 123 4.13 -17.68 -12.33
C LEU A 123 4.10 -18.14 -13.79
N ALA A 124 3.92 -19.45 -14.05
CA ALA A 124 3.90 -19.96 -15.41
C ALA A 124 2.58 -19.67 -16.15
N GLY A 125 1.54 -19.19 -15.46
CA GLY A 125 0.29 -18.75 -16.06
C GLY A 125 -0.60 -19.88 -16.60
N GLY A 126 -0.41 -21.12 -16.16
CA GLY A 126 -1.19 -22.26 -16.62
C GLY A 126 -2.63 -22.26 -16.10
N ASP A 127 -3.55 -22.81 -16.90
CA ASP A 127 -4.96 -23.00 -16.58
C ASP A 127 -5.13 -24.02 -15.45
N GLU A 128 -5.53 -23.50 -14.29
CA GLU A 128 -5.66 -24.28 -13.06
C GLU A 128 -6.64 -25.45 -13.22
N GLN A 129 -7.79 -25.23 -13.85
CA GLN A 129 -8.80 -26.28 -14.01
C GLN A 129 -8.25 -27.45 -14.84
N ARG A 130 -7.57 -27.13 -15.94
CA ARG A 130 -6.94 -28.12 -16.83
C ARG A 130 -5.81 -28.87 -16.13
N ILE A 131 -4.94 -28.18 -15.43
CA ILE A 131 -3.80 -28.79 -14.72
C ILE A 131 -4.30 -29.70 -13.59
N VAL A 132 -5.22 -29.22 -12.77
CA VAL A 132 -5.81 -30.02 -11.67
C VAL A 132 -6.52 -31.25 -12.23
N GLN A 133 -7.20 -31.15 -13.36
CA GLN A 133 -7.82 -32.29 -14.02
C GLN A 133 -6.77 -33.31 -14.50
N MET A 134 -5.69 -32.86 -15.14
CA MET A 134 -4.58 -33.74 -15.54
C MET A 134 -3.94 -34.47 -14.35
N ILE A 135 -3.78 -33.80 -13.20
CA ILE A 135 -3.27 -34.42 -11.98
C ILE A 135 -4.22 -35.52 -11.50
N LYS A 136 -5.53 -35.24 -11.45
CA LYS A 136 -6.55 -36.22 -11.04
C LYS A 136 -6.53 -37.47 -11.91
N ASP A 137 -6.53 -37.28 -13.23
CA ASP A 137 -6.64 -38.37 -14.19
C ASP A 137 -5.39 -39.27 -14.19
N ASN A 138 -4.21 -38.69 -13.97
CA ASN A 138 -2.95 -39.44 -14.04
C ASN A 138 -2.52 -40.03 -12.69
N LEU A 139 -2.84 -39.39 -11.57
CA LEU A 139 -2.49 -39.86 -10.22
C LEU A 139 -3.63 -40.60 -9.50
N GLU A 140 -4.60 -41.15 -10.25
CA GLU A 140 -5.64 -41.99 -9.67
C GLU A 140 -5.04 -43.17 -8.87
N GLY A 141 -5.53 -43.37 -7.65
CA GLY A 141 -5.05 -44.42 -6.74
C GLY A 141 -3.76 -44.09 -5.97
N VAL A 142 -3.17 -42.92 -6.17
CA VAL A 142 -1.99 -42.45 -5.41
C VAL A 142 -2.44 -41.60 -4.22
N ASP A 143 -1.77 -41.72 -3.08
CA ASP A 143 -1.97 -40.83 -1.93
C ASP A 143 -1.27 -39.49 -2.18
N TYR A 144 -1.98 -38.55 -2.80
CA TYR A 144 -1.49 -37.19 -3.02
C TYR A 144 -2.42 -36.13 -2.44
N LYS A 145 -1.83 -35.00 -2.03
CA LYS A 145 -2.54 -33.79 -1.64
C LYS A 145 -2.11 -32.61 -2.50
N LEU A 146 -3.10 -31.86 -2.99
CA LEU A 146 -2.86 -30.54 -3.57
C LEU A 146 -2.73 -29.54 -2.42
N VAL A 147 -1.57 -28.92 -2.29
CA VAL A 147 -1.24 -27.98 -1.22
C VAL A 147 -1.35 -26.55 -1.75
N GLU A 148 -2.38 -25.85 -1.33
CA GLU A 148 -2.53 -24.43 -1.61
C GLU A 148 -2.06 -23.60 -0.42
N ILE A 149 -1.31 -22.54 -0.68
CA ILE A 149 -0.99 -21.57 0.37
C ILE A 149 -2.29 -20.86 0.73
N ASP A 150 -2.72 -21.02 1.97
CA ASP A 150 -3.93 -20.36 2.44
C ASP A 150 -3.76 -18.84 2.42
N SER A 151 -4.30 -18.21 1.39
CA SER A 151 -4.29 -16.74 1.26
C SER A 151 -5.32 -16.08 2.19
N ASN A 152 -6.24 -16.86 2.78
CA ASN A 152 -7.37 -16.35 3.58
C ASN A 152 -7.44 -16.91 5.02
N ARG A 153 -6.72 -17.98 5.40
CA ARG A 153 -6.48 -18.32 6.81
C ARG A 153 -5.27 -17.56 7.32
N LYS A 154 -5.54 -16.65 8.26
CA LYS A 154 -4.63 -16.32 9.35
C LYS A 154 -3.94 -17.61 9.80
N LEU A 155 -2.61 -17.67 9.63
CA LEU A 155 -1.76 -18.71 10.22
C LEU A 155 -2.16 -18.87 11.69
N ASN A 156 -2.78 -20.00 12.03
CA ASN A 156 -3.05 -20.37 13.41
C ASN A 156 -1.72 -20.88 13.99
N TYR A 157 -0.85 -19.94 14.36
CA TYR A 157 0.47 -20.13 15.00
C TYR A 157 0.40 -20.76 16.41
N LYS A 158 -0.77 -21.28 16.82
CA LYS A 158 -1.08 -21.58 18.21
C LYS A 158 -0.56 -22.91 18.74
N GLU A 159 -0.21 -23.88 17.89
CA GLU A 159 0.10 -25.24 18.38
C GLU A 159 1.57 -25.65 18.28
N ASP A 160 2.40 -25.05 17.42
CA ASP A 160 3.82 -25.45 17.28
C ASP A 160 4.82 -24.63 18.13
N ILE A 161 4.40 -23.53 18.78
CA ILE A 161 5.28 -22.78 19.72
C ILE A 161 5.19 -23.36 21.14
N LEU A 162 4.21 -24.23 21.41
CA LEU A 162 4.02 -24.85 22.71
C LEU A 162 4.71 -26.22 22.78
N GLN A 163 6.00 -26.30 22.45
CA GLN A 163 6.91 -27.22 23.12
C GLN A 163 8.37 -27.03 22.69
N THR A 164 9.19 -26.61 23.67
CA THR A 164 10.64 -26.89 23.86
C THR A 164 11.68 -25.76 23.79
N LYS A 165 11.38 -24.51 23.46
CA LYS A 165 12.26 -23.37 23.83
C LYS A 165 11.47 -22.13 24.22
N ASN A 166 11.65 -21.66 25.46
CA ASN A 166 11.09 -20.41 25.98
C ASN A 166 11.69 -19.15 25.31
N GLU A 167 12.31 -19.27 24.14
CA GLU A 167 13.10 -18.22 23.48
C GLU A 167 12.76 -18.17 21.99
N ILE A 168 12.52 -16.97 21.47
CA ILE A 168 12.41 -16.65 20.04
C ILE A 168 13.58 -15.74 19.69
N ALA A 169 14.58 -16.30 19.02
CA ALA A 169 15.71 -15.55 18.49
C ALA A 169 15.47 -15.25 16.99
N PHE A 170 15.51 -13.97 16.60
CA PHE A 170 15.35 -13.54 15.21
C PHE A 170 16.62 -12.85 14.70
N THR A 171 16.92 -13.04 13.41
CA THR A 171 18.13 -12.48 12.77
C THR A 171 17.79 -11.80 11.44
N LYS A 172 17.89 -12.54 10.33
CA LYS A 172 17.69 -12.03 8.98
C LYS A 172 16.21 -11.81 8.70
N VAL A 173 15.90 -10.74 7.98
CA VAL A 173 14.53 -10.38 7.55
C VAL A 173 13.83 -11.52 6.82
N SER A 174 14.56 -12.35 6.07
CA SER A 174 14.01 -13.46 5.29
C SER A 174 13.71 -14.72 6.12
N LEU A 175 14.11 -14.76 7.39
CA LEU A 175 13.90 -15.90 8.29
C LEU A 175 12.65 -15.67 9.16
N PRO A 176 12.10 -16.73 9.80
CA PRO A 176 11.00 -16.58 10.75
C PRO A 176 11.29 -15.51 11.79
N PHE A 177 10.25 -14.74 12.15
CA PHE A 177 10.33 -13.60 13.07
C PHE A 177 11.27 -12.46 12.65
N GLY A 178 11.95 -12.55 11.49
CA GLY A 178 12.80 -11.49 10.95
C GLY A 178 12.06 -10.18 10.69
N TRP A 179 10.73 -10.22 10.63
CA TRP A 179 9.87 -9.04 10.58
C TRP A 179 9.98 -8.18 11.85
N MET A 180 10.35 -8.74 13.01
CA MET A 180 10.47 -8.02 14.28
C MET A 180 11.62 -6.99 14.25
N GLY A 181 12.68 -7.27 13.49
CA GLY A 181 13.82 -6.38 13.34
C GLY A 181 13.46 -5.04 12.68
N ASN A 182 14.21 -3.99 13.06
CA ASN A 182 14.05 -2.65 12.48
C ASN A 182 14.43 -2.60 10.98
N MET A 183 15.28 -3.52 10.54
CA MET A 183 15.71 -3.66 9.15
C MET A 183 14.68 -4.36 8.26
N ALA A 184 13.53 -4.81 8.80
CA ALA A 184 12.46 -5.33 7.98
C ALA A 184 11.78 -4.18 7.18
N PRO A 185 11.54 -4.34 5.86
CA PRO A 185 11.13 -3.25 4.97
C PRO A 185 9.63 -2.97 5.05
N TYR A 186 9.14 -2.60 6.24
CA TYR A 186 7.77 -2.14 6.45
C TYR A 186 7.71 -0.64 6.27
N SER A 187 6.78 -0.17 5.44
CA SER A 187 6.53 1.26 5.28
C SER A 187 5.74 1.78 6.48
N ILE A 188 6.14 2.93 7.03
CA ILE A 188 5.50 3.49 8.21
C ILE A 188 5.12 4.92 7.91
N VAL A 189 3.87 5.27 8.22
CA VAL A 189 3.38 6.64 8.20
C VAL A 189 3.55 7.23 9.59
N TYR A 190 4.31 8.31 9.71
CA TYR A 190 4.47 9.05 10.96
C TYR A 190 4.37 10.54 10.66
N GLU A 191 3.56 11.28 11.42
CA GLU A 191 3.33 12.72 11.20
C GLU A 191 2.98 13.05 9.74
N CYS A 192 2.16 12.21 9.11
CA CYS A 192 1.75 12.27 7.70
C CYS A 192 2.88 12.06 6.69
N GLN A 193 4.12 11.79 7.09
CA GLN A 193 5.21 11.39 6.21
C GLN A 193 5.25 9.87 6.07
N THR A 194 5.28 9.39 4.83
CA THR A 194 5.52 7.96 4.55
C THR A 194 7.02 7.69 4.49
N TYR A 195 7.50 6.81 5.36
CA TYR A 195 8.84 6.24 5.32
C TYR A 195 8.73 4.88 4.65
N LYS A 196 9.54 4.62 3.62
CA LYS A 196 9.50 3.31 2.92
C LYS A 196 9.89 2.15 3.83
N THR A 197 10.63 2.41 4.90
CA THR A 197 11.14 1.40 5.84
C THR A 197 11.16 1.94 7.27
N THR A 198 10.94 1.08 8.27
CA THR A 198 11.09 1.39 9.70
C THR A 198 12.45 2.02 10.04
N GLU A 199 13.54 1.49 9.47
CA GLU A 199 14.89 2.04 9.63
C GLU A 199 15.01 3.48 9.12
N ALA A 200 14.33 3.85 8.03
CA ALA A 200 14.35 5.22 7.54
C ALA A 200 13.72 6.19 8.55
N LEU A 201 12.58 5.83 9.15
CA LEU A 201 11.99 6.63 10.24
C LEU A 201 12.95 6.74 11.42
N PHE A 202 13.48 5.61 11.90
CA PHE A 202 14.39 5.58 13.04
C PHE A 202 15.62 6.49 12.83
N GLN A 203 16.23 6.42 11.64
CA GLN A 203 17.38 7.26 11.32
C GLN A 203 16.99 8.73 11.16
N SER A 204 15.87 9.04 10.51
CA SER A 204 15.39 10.42 10.39
C SER A 204 15.12 11.07 11.75
N LEU A 205 14.62 10.32 12.74
CA LEU A 205 14.40 10.82 14.11
C LEU A 205 15.68 11.21 14.85
N ARG A 206 16.88 10.82 14.36
CA ARG A 206 18.15 11.31 14.91
C ARG A 206 18.53 12.69 14.38
N PHE A 207 18.04 13.06 13.20
CA PHE A 207 18.43 14.27 12.47
C PHE A 207 17.30 15.31 12.44
N VAL A 208 16.51 15.41 13.51
CA VAL A 208 15.37 16.34 13.59
C VAL A 208 15.72 17.82 13.43
N GLU A 209 17.00 18.18 13.59
CA GLU A 209 17.51 19.55 13.38
C GLU A 209 18.10 19.76 11.96
N PHE A 210 18.10 18.73 11.12
CA PHE A 210 18.78 18.71 9.82
C PHE A 210 17.86 18.21 8.69
N ASP A 211 16.96 19.08 8.23
CA ASP A 211 15.95 18.79 7.20
C ASP A 211 16.53 18.18 5.91
N ASN A 212 17.71 18.67 5.48
CA ASN A 212 18.39 18.17 4.29
C ASN A 212 18.81 16.70 4.46
N VAL A 213 19.31 16.33 5.64
CA VAL A 213 19.69 14.96 5.96
C VAL A 213 18.46 14.06 6.03
N GLN A 214 17.38 14.52 6.68
CA GLN A 214 16.14 13.76 6.73
C GLN A 214 15.55 13.51 5.34
N LYS A 215 15.54 14.51 4.46
CA LYS A 215 15.07 14.37 3.07
C LYS A 215 15.87 13.32 2.30
N GLU A 216 17.20 13.30 2.46
CA GLU A 216 18.04 12.26 1.86
C GLU A 216 17.71 10.88 2.42
N ILE A 217 17.58 10.72 3.74
CA ILE A 217 17.22 9.45 4.38
C ILE A 217 15.83 8.95 3.92
N ILE A 218 14.84 9.83 3.85
CA ILE A 218 13.46 9.50 3.45
C ILE A 218 13.38 9.04 1.99
N ALA A 219 14.21 9.61 1.11
CA ALA A 219 14.22 9.25 -0.31
C ALA A 219 14.66 7.79 -0.55
N GLU A 220 15.45 7.23 0.37
CA GLU A 220 16.06 5.92 0.25
C GLU A 220 15.06 4.76 0.14
N LYS A 221 15.34 3.82 -0.76
CA LYS A 221 14.44 2.70 -1.08
C LYS A 221 14.59 1.50 -0.16
N SER A 222 15.69 1.40 0.59
CA SER A 222 16.00 0.23 1.41
C SER A 222 16.44 0.62 2.82
N PRO A 223 16.24 -0.26 3.82
CA PRO A 223 16.64 0.02 5.21
C PRO A 223 18.15 0.29 5.30
N MET A 224 18.94 -0.52 4.59
CA MET A 224 20.39 -0.37 4.59
C MET A 224 20.85 0.94 3.94
N SER A 225 20.22 1.36 2.83
CA SER A 225 20.60 2.60 2.17
C SER A 225 20.23 3.83 3.02
N ALA A 226 19.08 3.83 3.69
CA ALA A 226 18.71 4.85 4.69
C ALA A 226 19.74 4.94 5.83
N LYS A 227 20.15 3.79 6.39
CA LYS A 227 21.21 3.71 7.41
C LYS A 227 22.56 4.23 6.92
N MET A 228 22.92 3.96 5.67
CA MET A 228 24.19 4.41 5.09
C MET A 228 24.21 5.92 4.85
N VAL A 229 23.10 6.51 4.40
CA VAL A 229 22.95 7.97 4.31
C VAL A 229 23.08 8.61 5.70
N ALA A 230 22.36 8.10 6.69
CA ALA A 230 22.46 8.58 8.07
C ALA A 230 23.90 8.51 8.62
N LYS A 231 24.63 7.42 8.31
CA LYS A 231 26.02 7.24 8.73
C LYS A 231 26.96 8.29 8.13
N LYS A 232 26.74 8.74 6.89
CA LYS A 232 27.50 9.83 6.24
C LYS A 232 27.45 11.12 7.07
N TYR A 233 26.29 11.40 7.69
CA TYR A 233 26.03 12.62 8.45
C TYR A 233 26.24 12.47 9.96
N LYS A 234 26.82 11.36 10.44
CA LYS A 234 27.02 11.09 11.88
C LYS A 234 27.75 12.23 12.63
N HIS A 235 28.63 12.97 11.96
CA HIS A 235 29.35 14.09 12.57
C HIS A 235 28.40 15.19 13.09
N LEU A 236 27.29 15.45 12.39
CA LEU A 236 26.29 16.44 12.78
C LEU A 236 25.58 16.07 14.09
N LEU A 237 25.43 14.79 14.39
CA LEU A 237 24.88 14.34 15.68
C LEU A 237 25.78 14.70 16.85
N ALA A 238 27.10 14.68 16.65
CA ALA A 238 28.04 15.08 17.69
C ALA A 238 27.98 16.60 17.95
N GLU A 239 27.72 17.40 16.92
CA GLU A 239 27.60 18.87 17.01
C GLU A 239 26.38 19.31 17.83
N THR A 240 25.30 18.51 17.86
CA THR A 240 24.07 18.80 18.62
C THR A 240 24.06 18.18 20.02
N GLY A 241 25.12 17.45 20.38
CA GLY A 241 25.15 16.68 21.63
C GLY A 241 24.23 15.46 21.62
N TYR A 242 23.84 14.94 20.46
CA TYR A 242 23.00 13.75 20.37
C TYR A 242 23.79 12.49 20.75
N GLU A 243 23.35 11.82 21.82
CA GLU A 243 23.93 10.56 22.28
C GLU A 243 23.40 9.36 21.49
N VAL A 244 24.23 8.85 20.58
CA VAL A 244 23.93 7.63 19.82
C VAL A 244 23.85 6.43 20.77
N MET A 245 22.76 5.66 20.67
CA MET A 245 22.38 4.58 21.59
C MET A 245 22.11 5.04 23.03
N GLY A 246 21.76 6.31 23.22
CA GLY A 246 21.23 6.84 24.48
C GLY A 246 19.70 6.68 24.60
N GLU A 247 19.10 7.30 25.62
CA GLU A 247 17.67 7.21 25.91
C GLU A 247 16.78 7.66 24.74
N LYS A 248 17.19 8.70 24.01
CA LYS A 248 16.46 9.19 22.83
C LYS A 248 16.33 8.13 21.74
N ASP A 249 17.39 7.36 21.48
CA ASP A 249 17.35 6.27 20.51
C ASP A 249 16.39 5.15 20.96
N VAL A 250 16.35 4.83 22.26
CA VAL A 250 15.40 3.84 22.80
C VAL A 250 13.96 4.32 22.60
N LYS A 251 13.67 5.58 22.94
CA LYS A 251 12.35 6.20 22.71
C LYS A 251 11.96 6.23 21.23
N ASN A 252 12.89 6.57 20.34
CA ASN A 252 12.68 6.56 18.90
C ASN A 252 12.38 5.15 18.37
N MET A 253 13.07 4.13 18.89
CA MET A 253 12.81 2.74 18.53
C MET A 253 11.44 2.27 19.03
N GLN A 254 11.06 2.63 20.27
CA GLN A 254 9.73 2.34 20.80
C GLN A 254 8.62 2.93 19.92
N LEU A 255 8.78 4.19 19.48
CA LEU A 255 7.86 4.83 18.54
C LEU A 255 7.78 4.07 17.21
N CYS A 256 8.93 3.70 16.64
CA CYS A 256 8.99 2.94 15.40
C CYS A 256 8.25 1.60 15.51
N ILE A 257 8.46 0.86 16.61
CA ILE A 257 7.77 -0.41 16.86
C ILE A 257 6.28 -0.19 17.11
N GLN A 258 5.89 0.81 17.89
CA GLN A 258 4.47 1.13 18.12
C GLN A 258 3.74 1.38 16.80
N LEU A 259 4.24 2.29 15.97
CA LEU A 259 3.63 2.63 14.69
C LEU A 259 3.56 1.43 13.74
N LYS A 260 4.61 0.60 13.73
CA LYS A 260 4.64 -0.64 12.96
C LYS A 260 3.55 -1.61 13.40
N LEU A 261 3.32 -1.76 14.70
CA LEU A 261 2.27 -2.63 15.23
C LEU A 261 0.87 -2.06 14.93
N GLU A 262 0.68 -0.75 15.12
CA GLU A 262 -0.59 -0.06 14.85
C GLU A 262 -1.00 -0.13 13.37
N GLN A 263 -0.06 0.07 12.46
CA GLN A 263 -0.33 0.10 11.01
C GLN A 263 -0.37 -1.28 10.38
N TYR A 264 0.18 -2.30 11.05
CA TYR A 264 0.15 -3.69 10.59
C TYR A 264 -0.48 -4.61 11.65
N PRO A 265 -1.82 -4.67 11.73
CA PRO A 265 -2.52 -5.49 12.73
C PRO A 265 -2.14 -6.98 12.70
N ASN A 266 -1.73 -7.50 11.56
CA ASN A 266 -1.24 -8.86 11.43
C ASN A 266 0.08 -9.09 12.21
N LEU A 267 0.95 -8.08 12.29
CA LEU A 267 2.19 -8.15 13.09
C LEU A 267 1.89 -8.01 14.58
N THR A 268 0.92 -7.17 14.93
CA THR A 268 0.39 -7.08 16.30
C THR A 268 -0.09 -8.45 16.79
N GLN A 269 -0.89 -9.15 15.98
CA GLN A 269 -1.32 -10.49 16.35
C GLN A 269 -0.14 -11.48 16.45
N GLN A 270 0.78 -11.47 15.48
CA GLN A 270 1.98 -12.32 15.54
C GLN A 270 2.84 -12.05 16.77
N LEU A 271 2.93 -10.80 17.25
CA LEU A 271 3.63 -10.45 18.48
C LEU A 271 2.93 -11.04 19.70
N ILE A 272 1.60 -10.91 19.78
CA ILE A 272 0.78 -11.49 20.86
C ILE A 272 0.94 -13.01 20.89
N ASP A 273 0.96 -13.65 19.72
CA ASP A 273 1.04 -15.10 19.54
C ASP A 273 2.40 -15.68 19.97
N THR A 274 3.44 -14.85 20.13
CA THR A 274 4.70 -15.29 20.76
C THR A 274 4.54 -15.71 22.23
N GLY A 275 3.38 -15.44 22.84
CA GLY A 275 3.02 -15.93 24.16
C GLY A 275 3.97 -15.42 25.24
N LYS A 276 4.63 -16.36 25.93
CA LYS A 276 5.59 -16.07 27.02
C LYS A 276 7.05 -16.19 26.60
N ALA A 277 7.34 -16.40 25.32
CA ALA A 277 8.71 -16.56 24.86
C ALA A 277 9.55 -15.29 25.11
N VAL A 278 10.81 -15.46 25.48
CA VAL A 278 11.80 -14.39 25.53
C VAL A 278 12.19 -14.05 24.09
N ILE A 279 11.99 -12.80 23.67
CA ILE A 279 12.29 -12.35 22.31
C ILE A 279 13.70 -11.78 22.27
N ILE A 280 14.52 -12.23 21.33
CA ILE A 280 15.94 -11.91 21.24
C ILE A 280 16.29 -11.49 19.81
N GLU A 281 16.85 -10.29 19.62
CA GLU A 281 17.51 -9.92 18.37
C GLU A 281 18.90 -10.57 18.37
N ASP A 282 19.05 -11.66 17.63
CA ASP A 282 20.29 -12.43 17.63
C ASP A 282 21.36 -11.76 16.75
N CYS A 283 22.42 -11.29 17.39
CA CYS A 283 23.57 -10.66 16.75
C CYS A 283 24.83 -11.54 16.78
N SER A 284 24.69 -12.86 16.97
CA SER A 284 25.82 -13.80 17.11
C SER A 284 26.79 -13.78 15.92
N SER A 285 26.29 -13.52 14.71
CA SER A 285 27.14 -13.37 13.52
C SER A 285 28.00 -12.10 13.53
N TRP A 286 27.66 -11.11 14.36
CA TRP A 286 28.35 -9.82 14.45
C TRP A 286 28.23 -9.18 15.84
N PRO A 287 28.86 -9.78 16.87
CA PRO A 287 28.60 -9.47 18.27
C PRO A 287 29.43 -8.27 18.76
N ARG A 288 29.17 -7.07 18.24
CA ARG A 288 29.89 -5.85 18.64
C ARG A 288 29.04 -4.58 18.54
N ASP A 289 29.45 -3.56 19.29
CA ASP A 289 28.88 -2.21 19.27
C ASP A 289 27.35 -2.22 19.34
N SER A 290 26.70 -1.62 18.34
CA SER A 290 25.24 -1.55 18.21
C SER A 290 24.53 -2.90 18.17
N GLY A 291 25.20 -3.97 17.74
CA GLY A 291 24.63 -5.31 17.72
C GLY A 291 24.38 -5.84 19.14
N LEU A 292 25.33 -5.62 20.05
CA LEU A 292 25.19 -6.01 21.46
C LEU A 292 24.32 -5.03 22.27
N PHE A 293 24.07 -3.83 21.75
CA PHE A 293 23.14 -2.89 22.35
C PHE A 293 21.69 -3.26 22.01
N TRP A 294 21.34 -3.37 20.73
CA TRP A 294 19.97 -3.67 20.32
C TRP A 294 19.59 -5.14 20.52
N GLY A 295 20.56 -6.04 20.34
CA GLY A 295 20.39 -7.48 20.44
C GLY A 295 21.30 -8.15 21.47
N ALA A 296 21.41 -9.47 21.35
CA ALA A 296 22.34 -10.30 22.12
C ALA A 296 22.97 -11.39 21.23
N ALA A 297 24.18 -11.79 21.57
CA ALA A 297 24.94 -12.83 20.90
C ALA A 297 24.98 -14.09 21.77
N TYR A 298 24.75 -15.24 21.15
CA TYR A 298 24.84 -16.52 21.84
C TYR A 298 26.31 -16.97 21.90
N GLN A 299 26.88 -16.94 23.11
CA GLN A 299 28.28 -17.26 23.36
C GLN A 299 28.39 -18.16 24.59
N ASN A 300 29.15 -19.25 24.48
CA ASN A 300 29.42 -20.18 25.57
C ASN A 300 28.14 -20.65 26.31
N GLY A 301 27.08 -20.93 25.55
CA GLY A 301 25.80 -21.42 26.08
C GLY A 301 24.87 -20.35 26.65
N ASN A 302 25.23 -19.06 26.59
CA ASN A 302 24.45 -17.96 27.15
C ASN A 302 24.28 -16.80 26.16
N TRP A 303 23.19 -16.05 26.29
CA TRP A 303 23.00 -14.80 25.57
C TRP A 303 23.77 -13.66 26.23
N VAL A 304 24.60 -12.95 25.45
CA VAL A 304 25.42 -11.83 25.90
C VAL A 304 25.07 -10.59 25.08
N GLY A 305 24.59 -9.54 25.73
CA GLY A 305 24.15 -8.30 25.12
C GLY A 305 22.99 -7.69 25.90
N LYS A 306 22.61 -6.44 25.58
CA LYS A 306 21.52 -5.76 26.27
C LYS A 306 20.13 -6.17 25.74
N ASN A 307 20.04 -6.61 24.49
CA ASN A 307 18.79 -7.04 23.87
C ASN A 307 17.62 -6.03 23.98
N ILE A 308 17.94 -4.73 23.89
CA ILE A 308 16.96 -3.65 24.08
C ILE A 308 15.76 -3.78 23.11
N LEU A 309 15.99 -4.19 21.86
CA LEU A 309 14.89 -4.37 20.91
C LEU A 309 13.95 -5.51 21.33
N GLY A 310 14.51 -6.62 21.81
CA GLY A 310 13.74 -7.74 22.35
C GLY A 310 12.89 -7.33 23.55
N GLU A 311 13.47 -6.54 24.48
CA GLU A 311 12.76 -6.00 25.64
C GLU A 311 11.59 -5.09 25.23
N ILE A 312 11.81 -4.16 24.29
CA ILE A 312 10.76 -3.28 23.75
C ILE A 312 9.59 -4.11 23.17
N LEU A 313 9.89 -5.14 22.38
CA LEU A 313 8.86 -6.01 21.79
C LEU A 313 8.07 -6.77 22.86
N MET A 314 8.74 -7.27 23.90
CA MET A 314 8.09 -7.96 25.02
C MET A 314 7.23 -7.02 25.88
N ASP A 315 7.65 -5.77 26.06
CA ASP A 315 6.84 -4.74 26.75
C ASP A 315 5.56 -4.42 25.95
N PHE A 316 5.67 -4.17 24.64
CA PHE A 316 4.50 -3.96 23.78
C PHE A 316 3.57 -5.18 23.76
N ARG A 317 4.12 -6.40 23.68
CA ARG A 317 3.35 -7.64 23.79
C ARG A 317 2.53 -7.68 25.08
N SER A 318 3.17 -7.36 26.22
CA SER A 318 2.53 -7.40 27.54
C SER A 318 1.42 -6.36 27.65
N LYS A 319 1.61 -5.16 27.10
CA LYS A 319 0.57 -4.12 27.03
C LYS A 319 -0.62 -4.56 26.18
N LEU A 320 -0.36 -5.15 25.02
CA LEU A 320 -1.36 -5.65 24.08
C LEU A 320 -2.19 -6.79 24.66
N GLN A 321 -1.55 -7.76 25.33
CA GLN A 321 -2.24 -8.91 25.95
C GLN A 321 -3.19 -8.48 27.09
N ASN A 322 -2.91 -7.35 27.74
CA ASN A 322 -3.72 -6.82 28.84
C ASN A 322 -4.84 -5.86 28.40
N ASN A 323 -5.13 -5.75 27.08
CA ASN A 323 -6.08 -4.80 26.50
C ASN A 323 -5.83 -3.32 26.88
N ASN A 324 -4.60 -2.99 27.31
CA ASN A 324 -4.23 -1.60 27.53
C ASN A 324 -4.05 -0.92 26.17
N LYS A 325 -4.51 0.32 26.03
CA LYS A 325 -4.23 1.10 24.82
C LYS A 325 -2.71 1.15 24.62
N LEU A 326 -2.26 0.97 23.38
CA LEU A 326 -0.90 1.31 22.92
C LEU A 326 -0.72 2.83 23.03
N ILE A 327 -0.65 3.37 24.23
CA ILE A 327 -0.38 4.79 24.45
C ILE A 327 0.84 4.84 25.34
N MET A 328 2.00 5.07 24.73
CA MET A 328 3.03 5.83 25.42
C MET A 328 2.51 7.26 25.58
N ASN A 329 2.74 7.89 26.73
CA ASN A 329 2.43 9.32 26.89
C ASN A 329 3.25 10.11 25.85
N ILE A 330 2.58 10.55 24.78
CA ILE A 330 3.19 11.26 23.63
C ILE A 330 3.74 12.64 24.06
N GLU A 331 3.43 13.10 25.27
CA GLU A 331 3.87 14.39 25.81
C GLU A 331 5.38 14.52 26.06
N GLU A 332 6.13 13.41 26.15
CA GLU A 332 7.59 13.41 26.43
C GLU A 332 8.50 13.03 25.26
N LEU A 333 7.95 12.85 24.05
CA LEU A 333 8.74 12.60 22.86
C LEU A 333 9.19 13.93 22.23
N PRO A 334 10.39 14.00 21.64
CA PRO A 334 10.86 15.20 20.95
C PRO A 334 9.89 15.53 19.82
N LYS A 335 9.08 16.57 20.04
CA LYS A 335 8.24 17.16 19.00
C LYS A 335 9.19 17.73 17.96
N ILE A 336 9.17 17.17 16.76
CA ILE A 336 9.69 17.87 15.59
C ILE A 336 8.93 19.19 15.56
N LYS A 337 9.63 20.31 15.43
CA LYS A 337 8.99 21.62 15.30
C LYS A 337 7.95 21.50 14.18
N GLU A 338 6.68 21.78 14.49
CA GLU A 338 5.62 22.07 13.52
C GLU A 338 6.25 22.88 12.36
N GLU A 339 6.17 22.54 11.08
CA GLU A 339 5.23 21.74 10.28
C GLU A 339 5.97 21.23 9.03
N VAL A 340 5.70 20.00 8.54
CA VAL A 340 5.27 19.72 7.15
C VAL A 340 4.59 18.34 7.18
N ILE A 341 3.27 18.35 7.37
CA ILE A 341 2.37 17.27 6.96
C ILE A 341 2.75 16.91 5.52
N SER A 342 3.13 15.67 5.21
CA SER A 342 3.06 15.23 3.81
C SER A 342 1.57 15.21 3.46
N LYS A 343 1.14 16.31 2.86
CA LYS A 343 -0.24 16.55 2.46
C LYS A 343 -0.52 15.57 1.34
N GLU A 344 -1.25 14.50 1.61
CA GLU A 344 -1.81 13.73 0.50
C GLU A 344 -2.78 14.64 -0.26
N TYR A 345 -2.68 14.66 -1.58
CA TYR A 345 -3.46 15.56 -2.42
C TYR A 345 -4.45 14.79 -3.28
N THR A 346 -5.71 15.22 -3.28
CA THR A 346 -6.68 14.81 -4.30
C THR A 346 -6.63 15.82 -5.43
N PHE A 347 -5.87 15.49 -6.48
CA PHE A 347 -5.84 16.26 -7.70
C PHE A 347 -7.10 16.04 -8.52
N PHE A 348 -7.60 17.11 -9.13
CA PHE A 348 -8.70 17.03 -10.06
C PHE A 348 -8.59 18.09 -11.13
N PHE A 349 -9.13 17.79 -12.31
CA PHE A 349 -9.25 18.74 -13.40
C PHE A 349 -10.43 18.33 -14.28
N HIS A 350 -10.94 19.26 -15.08
CA HIS A 350 -12.01 19.05 -16.05
C HIS A 350 -13.43 18.88 -15.46
N LEU A 351 -14.46 19.15 -16.27
CA LEU A 351 -15.88 19.06 -15.87
C LEU A 351 -16.31 17.64 -15.47
N THR A 352 -15.55 16.63 -15.89
CA THR A 352 -15.77 15.22 -15.53
C THR A 352 -15.51 14.97 -14.04
N SER A 353 -14.68 15.78 -13.40
CA SER A 353 -14.49 15.71 -11.96
C SER A 353 -15.69 16.32 -11.22
N PRO A 354 -16.27 15.62 -10.22
CA PRO A 354 -17.34 16.15 -9.38
C PRO A 354 -16.92 17.38 -8.56
N PHE A 355 -15.62 17.62 -8.43
CA PHE A 355 -15.05 18.73 -7.68
C PHE A 355 -14.95 20.02 -8.50
N SER A 356 -15.00 19.95 -9.83
CA SER A 356 -14.90 21.13 -10.69
C SER A 356 -16.11 22.06 -10.56
N ASN A 357 -15.88 23.36 -10.69
CA ASN A 357 -16.95 24.36 -10.81
C ASN A 357 -17.80 24.18 -12.07
N PHE A 358 -17.22 23.55 -13.10
CA PHE A 358 -17.89 23.30 -14.39
C PHE A 358 -18.71 22.00 -14.37
N HIS A 359 -18.56 21.16 -13.34
CA HIS A 359 -19.27 19.89 -13.23
C HIS A 359 -20.80 20.08 -13.24
N PRO A 360 -21.56 19.26 -13.99
CA PRO A 360 -23.02 19.30 -13.96
C PRO A 360 -23.58 18.99 -12.57
N ALA A 361 -24.16 19.98 -11.91
CA ALA A 361 -24.78 19.83 -10.60
C ALA A 361 -25.92 20.83 -10.43
N ARG A 362 -27.15 20.32 -10.38
CA ARG A 362 -28.35 21.14 -10.16
C ARG A 362 -28.51 21.49 -8.69
N PHE A 363 -28.73 22.76 -8.37
CA PHE A 363 -29.10 23.22 -7.03
C PHE A 363 -29.87 24.54 -7.09
N GLU A 364 -30.59 24.86 -6.03
CA GLU A 364 -31.48 26.02 -5.95
C GLU A 364 -30.99 27.06 -4.93
N TYR A 365 -31.21 28.34 -5.24
CA TYR A 365 -30.98 29.46 -4.34
C TYR A 365 -31.92 30.63 -4.66
N LYS A 366 -32.73 31.07 -3.68
CA LYS A 366 -33.72 32.16 -3.83
C LYS A 366 -34.59 31.99 -5.08
N ASP A 367 -35.21 30.81 -5.20
CA ASP A 367 -36.11 30.41 -6.28
C ASP A 367 -35.49 30.32 -7.68
N LEU A 368 -34.17 30.50 -7.78
CA LEU A 368 -33.42 30.31 -9.01
C LEU A 368 -32.75 28.93 -9.01
N THR A 369 -32.82 28.27 -10.16
CA THR A 369 -32.08 27.01 -10.42
C THR A 369 -30.73 27.32 -11.05
N PHE A 370 -29.68 26.73 -10.51
CA PHE A 370 -28.33 26.73 -11.07
C PHE A 370 -27.96 25.32 -11.51
N ILE A 371 -27.22 25.21 -12.61
CA ILE A 371 -26.76 23.93 -13.19
C ILE A 371 -25.28 23.63 -12.92
N SER A 372 -24.54 24.61 -12.38
CA SER A 372 -23.15 24.45 -11.98
C SER A 372 -22.72 25.55 -10.98
N ASN A 373 -21.58 25.33 -10.31
CA ASN A 373 -21.02 26.35 -9.42
C ASN A 373 -20.41 27.53 -10.21
N GLU A 374 -19.93 27.31 -11.44
CA GLU A 374 -19.46 28.38 -12.33
C GLU A 374 -20.59 29.36 -12.66
N GLN A 375 -21.77 28.84 -13.03
CA GLN A 375 -22.93 29.68 -13.31
C GLN A 375 -23.32 30.51 -12.09
N PHE A 376 -23.37 29.89 -10.91
CA PHE A 376 -23.67 30.57 -9.66
C PHE A 376 -22.64 31.66 -9.32
N MET A 377 -21.34 31.37 -9.51
CA MET A 377 -20.26 32.33 -9.29
C MET A 377 -20.40 33.56 -10.20
N MET A 378 -20.66 33.36 -11.50
CA MET A 378 -20.80 34.45 -12.46
C MET A 378 -22.08 35.27 -12.21
N TYR A 379 -23.20 34.62 -11.87
CA TYR A 379 -24.43 35.30 -11.48
C TYR A 379 -24.21 36.18 -10.24
N SER A 380 -23.60 35.62 -9.20
CA SER A 380 -23.28 36.34 -7.96
C SER A 380 -22.35 37.52 -8.19
N LYS A 381 -21.39 37.36 -9.11
CA LYS A 381 -20.51 38.45 -9.54
C LYS A 381 -21.30 39.61 -10.13
N ALA A 382 -22.21 39.33 -11.07
CA ALA A 382 -23.07 40.35 -11.68
C ALA A 382 -23.93 41.07 -10.62
N LYS A 383 -24.54 40.31 -9.70
CA LYS A 383 -25.35 40.87 -8.61
C LYS A 383 -24.57 41.77 -7.65
N ILE A 384 -23.31 41.43 -7.35
CA ILE A 384 -22.46 42.25 -6.47
C ILE A 384 -22.17 43.63 -7.07
N PHE A 385 -22.06 43.72 -8.39
CA PHE A 385 -21.77 44.97 -9.10
C PHE A 385 -23.03 45.66 -9.65
N GLY A 386 -24.22 45.17 -9.27
CA GLY A 386 -25.50 45.74 -9.67
C GLY A 386 -25.84 45.56 -11.16
N ASP A 387 -25.18 44.64 -11.86
CA ASP A 387 -25.42 44.36 -13.27
C ASP A 387 -26.53 43.30 -13.43
N GLU A 388 -27.77 43.73 -13.21
CA GLU A 388 -28.96 42.87 -13.29
C GLU A 388 -29.15 42.28 -14.69
N ALA A 389 -28.80 43.02 -15.75
CA ALA A 389 -28.92 42.57 -17.12
C ALA A 389 -27.99 41.37 -17.41
N THR A 390 -26.74 41.44 -16.96
CA THR A 390 -25.81 40.30 -17.07
C THR A 390 -26.22 39.15 -16.16
N ALA A 391 -26.71 39.42 -14.94
CA ALA A 391 -27.22 38.40 -14.04
C ALA A 391 -28.36 37.59 -14.69
N GLN A 392 -29.32 38.28 -15.32
CA GLN A 392 -30.43 37.66 -16.04
C GLN A 392 -29.95 36.79 -17.21
N LYS A 393 -29.02 37.29 -18.04
CA LYS A 393 -28.43 36.53 -19.15
C LYS A 393 -27.73 35.24 -18.71
N ILE A 394 -27.14 35.24 -17.51
CA ILE A 394 -26.49 34.05 -16.94
C ILE A 394 -27.53 33.00 -16.53
N ILE A 395 -28.68 33.42 -16.00
CA ILE A 395 -29.80 32.52 -15.69
C ILE A 395 -30.44 31.98 -16.96
N GLU A 396 -30.58 32.80 -18.01
CA GLU A 396 -31.12 32.40 -19.32
C GLU A 396 -30.33 31.29 -20.02
N ILE A 397 -29.09 31.01 -19.60
CA ILE A 397 -28.35 29.81 -20.05
C ILE A 397 -29.15 28.53 -19.77
N ASN A 398 -29.99 28.52 -18.74
CA ASN A 398 -30.88 27.40 -18.44
C ASN A 398 -31.86 27.10 -19.58
N ASN A 399 -32.16 28.05 -20.47
CA ASN A 399 -33.06 27.86 -21.61
C ASN A 399 -32.40 27.14 -22.79
N GLU A 400 -31.08 26.92 -22.75
CA GLU A 400 -30.38 26.16 -23.77
C GLU A 400 -30.83 24.69 -23.76
N PRO A 401 -31.00 24.02 -24.92
CA PRO A 401 -31.61 22.69 -24.98
C PRO A 401 -30.94 21.65 -24.07
N LEU A 402 -29.61 21.64 -24.01
CA LEU A 402 -28.86 20.72 -23.15
C LEU A 402 -29.08 21.00 -21.66
N ALA A 403 -29.17 22.28 -21.27
CA ALA A 403 -29.42 22.67 -19.89
C ALA A 403 -30.85 22.29 -19.46
N GLN A 404 -31.85 22.51 -20.31
CA GLN A 404 -33.23 22.08 -20.07
C GLN A 404 -33.34 20.58 -19.86
N LYS A 405 -32.72 19.78 -20.75
CA LYS A 405 -32.69 18.31 -20.59
C LYS A 405 -32.07 17.87 -19.27
N PHE A 406 -30.99 18.52 -18.84
CA PHE A 406 -30.39 18.24 -17.53
C PHE A 406 -31.28 18.65 -16.35
N ILE A 407 -31.89 19.85 -16.41
CA ILE A 407 -32.78 20.37 -15.35
C ILE A 407 -34.01 19.47 -15.18
N ASN A 408 -34.60 19.03 -16.30
CA ASN A 408 -35.79 18.17 -16.34
C ASN A 408 -35.48 16.71 -16.01
N GLY A 409 -34.21 16.34 -15.83
CA GLY A 409 -33.78 14.96 -15.52
C GLY A 409 -33.78 14.00 -16.72
N GLU A 410 -33.94 14.52 -17.94
CA GLU A 410 -33.82 13.73 -19.19
C GLU A 410 -32.36 13.32 -19.47
N LEU A 411 -31.40 14.11 -19.00
CA LEU A 411 -29.98 13.78 -19.03
C LEU A 411 -29.42 13.81 -17.61
N SER A 412 -28.68 12.77 -17.25
CA SER A 412 -27.94 12.72 -15.99
C SER A 412 -26.57 13.38 -16.12
N ARG A 413 -25.96 13.71 -14.98
CA ARG A 413 -24.55 14.13 -14.92
C ARG A 413 -23.60 13.08 -15.53
N TYR A 414 -23.94 11.80 -15.42
CA TYR A 414 -23.14 10.71 -15.98
C TYR A 414 -23.18 10.70 -17.51
N ASP A 415 -24.36 10.91 -18.09
CA ASP A 415 -24.52 10.97 -19.56
C ASP A 415 -23.69 12.12 -20.14
N ILE A 416 -23.76 13.30 -19.51
CA ILE A 416 -23.02 14.49 -19.94
C ILE A 416 -21.50 14.28 -19.82
N THR A 417 -21.03 13.70 -18.72
CA THR A 417 -19.59 13.56 -18.44
C THR A 417 -18.94 12.39 -19.17
N LYS A 418 -19.70 11.37 -19.57
CA LYS A 418 -19.17 10.20 -20.31
C LYS A 418 -19.18 10.41 -21.82
N ASP A 419 -20.16 11.13 -22.35
CA ASP A 419 -20.24 11.41 -23.78
C ASP A 419 -19.37 12.63 -24.14
N ARG A 420 -18.51 12.47 -25.16
CA ARG A 420 -17.55 13.50 -25.57
C ARG A 420 -18.24 14.73 -26.15
N ASP A 421 -19.31 14.55 -26.92
CA ASP A 421 -20.03 15.65 -27.56
C ASP A 421 -20.84 16.43 -26.52
N LEU A 422 -21.60 15.72 -25.67
CA LEU A 422 -22.34 16.35 -24.57
C LEU A 422 -21.40 17.07 -23.59
N SER A 423 -20.24 16.50 -23.27
CA SER A 423 -19.20 17.17 -22.47
C SER A 423 -18.71 18.45 -23.14
N SER A 424 -18.48 18.43 -24.46
CA SER A 424 -18.04 19.62 -25.20
C SER A 424 -19.11 20.71 -25.22
N GLN A 425 -20.37 20.34 -25.46
CA GLN A 425 -21.50 21.27 -25.41
C GLN A 425 -21.67 21.87 -24.01
N TRP A 426 -21.56 21.04 -22.96
CA TRP A 426 -21.62 21.50 -21.57
C TRP A 426 -20.49 22.48 -21.24
N GLN A 427 -19.26 22.15 -21.65
CA GLN A 427 -18.11 23.03 -21.52
C GLN A 427 -18.38 24.40 -22.17
N ASN A 428 -19.00 24.42 -23.35
CA ASN A 428 -19.36 25.66 -24.05
C ASN A 428 -20.41 26.48 -23.29
N LEU A 429 -21.40 25.85 -22.67
CA LEU A 429 -22.38 26.54 -21.80
C LEU A 429 -21.69 27.20 -20.60
N MET A 430 -20.78 26.49 -19.94
CA MET A 430 -20.02 27.02 -18.80
C MET A 430 -19.08 28.15 -19.22
N MET A 431 -18.46 28.03 -20.40
CA MET A 431 -17.66 29.09 -21.00
C MET A 431 -18.50 30.32 -21.37
N LYS A 432 -19.76 30.15 -21.80
CA LYS A 432 -20.71 31.24 -22.05
C LYS A 432 -21.01 31.99 -20.74
N ALA A 433 -21.28 31.29 -19.65
CA ALA A 433 -21.44 31.90 -18.32
C ALA A 433 -20.18 32.67 -17.90
N LYS A 434 -19.00 32.04 -18.00
CA LYS A 434 -17.70 32.65 -17.67
C LYS A 434 -17.40 33.88 -18.53
N LYS A 435 -17.81 33.90 -19.80
CA LYS A 435 -17.68 35.05 -20.70
C LYS A 435 -18.58 36.20 -20.28
N LEU A 436 -19.84 35.93 -19.95
CA LEU A 436 -20.78 36.94 -19.44
C LEU A 436 -20.25 37.54 -18.13
N GLY A 437 -19.82 36.71 -17.18
CA GLY A 437 -19.27 37.19 -15.90
C GLY A 437 -17.94 37.96 -16.03
N ARG A 438 -17.19 37.78 -17.12
CA ARG A 438 -16.03 38.64 -17.45
C ARG A 438 -16.44 40.02 -17.96
N GLY A 439 -17.63 40.17 -18.55
CA GLY A 439 -18.17 41.42 -19.08
C GLY A 439 -19.08 42.21 -18.13
N VAL A 440 -19.11 41.85 -16.84
CA VAL A 440 -19.93 42.52 -15.81
C VAL A 440 -19.60 44.01 -15.71
N GLN A 441 -20.62 44.85 -15.74
CA GLN A 441 -20.50 46.30 -15.57
C GLN A 441 -20.12 46.67 -14.13
N ASN A 442 -19.52 47.86 -13.95
CA ASN A 442 -19.09 48.38 -12.65
C ASN A 442 -18.14 47.46 -11.86
N TYR A 443 -17.42 46.58 -12.57
CA TYR A 443 -16.50 45.64 -11.95
C TYR A 443 -15.39 46.37 -11.18
N ASN A 444 -15.26 46.02 -9.90
CA ASN A 444 -14.15 46.46 -9.07
C ASN A 444 -13.38 45.22 -8.58
N GLU A 445 -12.11 45.13 -8.98
CA GLU A 445 -11.26 43.98 -8.70
C GLU A 445 -11.00 43.78 -7.20
N GLU A 446 -10.82 44.86 -6.44
CA GLU A 446 -10.56 44.78 -5.01
C GLU A 446 -11.77 44.19 -4.25
N ILE A 447 -12.97 44.67 -4.58
CA ILE A 447 -14.23 44.15 -4.03
C ILE A 447 -14.41 42.68 -4.42
N TRP A 448 -14.11 42.33 -5.68
CA TRP A 448 -14.23 40.95 -6.15
C TRP A 448 -13.25 40.03 -5.42
N ASN A 449 -11.99 40.42 -5.30
CA ASN A 449 -10.95 39.63 -4.63
C ASN A 449 -11.28 39.37 -3.15
N LYS A 450 -11.91 40.34 -2.47
CA LYS A 450 -12.39 40.18 -1.08
C LYS A 450 -13.58 39.23 -0.94
N ARG A 451 -14.37 39.01 -1.99
CA ARG A 451 -15.66 38.29 -1.92
C ARG A 451 -15.67 36.94 -2.65
N ARG A 452 -14.88 36.76 -3.71
CA ARG A 452 -14.95 35.62 -4.64
C ARG A 452 -14.91 34.25 -3.96
N SER A 453 -13.99 34.05 -3.00
CA SER A 453 -13.86 32.76 -2.32
C SER A 453 -15.09 32.42 -1.49
N LYS A 454 -15.68 33.39 -0.79
CA LYS A 454 -16.90 33.19 0.02
C LYS A 454 -18.12 32.86 -0.85
N ILE A 455 -18.19 33.43 -2.04
CA ILE A 455 -19.27 33.14 -3.01
C ILE A 455 -19.14 31.71 -3.52
N VAL A 456 -17.95 31.33 -3.98
CA VAL A 456 -17.70 29.98 -4.49
C VAL A 456 -17.88 28.94 -3.40
N LEU A 457 -17.49 29.25 -2.17
CA LEU A 457 -17.77 28.44 -0.98
C LEU A 457 -19.26 28.27 -0.75
N PHE A 458 -20.04 29.36 -0.78
CA PHE A 458 -21.48 29.29 -0.59
C PHE A 458 -22.16 28.47 -1.69
N GLY A 459 -21.78 28.67 -2.95
CA GLY A 459 -22.29 27.85 -4.07
C GLY A 459 -21.87 26.38 -3.97
N ALA A 460 -20.63 26.10 -3.53
CA ALA A 460 -20.16 24.74 -3.28
C ALA A 460 -20.98 24.07 -2.16
N ARG A 461 -21.27 24.77 -1.05
CA ARG A 461 -22.16 24.27 0.00
C ARG A 461 -23.51 23.86 -0.57
N LEU A 462 -24.17 24.74 -1.33
CA LEU A 462 -25.47 24.44 -1.97
C LEU A 462 -25.38 23.24 -2.93
N LYS A 463 -24.35 23.21 -3.78
CA LYS A 463 -24.09 22.11 -4.71
C LYS A 463 -24.05 20.77 -3.98
N PHE A 464 -23.21 20.65 -2.94
CA PHE A 464 -23.02 19.38 -2.26
C PHE A 464 -24.17 19.04 -1.31
N THR A 465 -24.78 20.00 -0.60
CA THR A 465 -25.92 19.68 0.28
C THR A 465 -27.17 19.23 -0.46
N GLN A 466 -27.40 19.74 -1.68
CA GLN A 466 -28.53 19.36 -2.51
C GLN A 466 -28.24 18.18 -3.45
N ASN A 467 -26.96 17.78 -3.61
CA ASN A 467 -26.55 16.59 -4.36
C ASN A 467 -25.79 15.64 -3.41
N LEU A 468 -26.54 14.81 -2.67
CA LEU A 468 -25.98 13.96 -1.61
C LEU A 468 -24.94 12.95 -2.13
N ASP A 469 -25.08 12.49 -3.38
CA ASP A 469 -24.08 11.63 -4.03
C ASP A 469 -22.74 12.35 -4.20
N LEU A 470 -22.76 13.61 -4.64
CA LEU A 470 -21.56 14.44 -4.75
C LEU A 470 -20.97 14.76 -3.36
N LYS A 471 -21.82 15.02 -2.36
CA LYS A 471 -21.37 15.23 -0.97
C LYS A 471 -20.63 14.01 -0.44
N GLN A 472 -21.16 12.81 -0.70
CA GLN A 472 -20.49 11.57 -0.29
C GLN A 472 -19.15 11.39 -1.00
N ILE A 473 -19.08 11.68 -2.30
CA ILE A 473 -17.81 11.63 -3.05
C ILE A 473 -16.79 12.61 -2.46
N LEU A 474 -17.19 13.83 -2.08
CA LEU A 474 -16.31 14.81 -1.43
C LEU A 474 -15.84 14.36 -0.06
N VAL A 475 -16.72 13.80 0.78
CA VAL A 475 -16.34 13.30 2.12
C VAL A 475 -15.41 12.10 2.01
N ASN A 476 -15.63 11.22 1.02
CA ASN A 476 -14.81 10.03 0.77
C ASN A 476 -13.38 10.34 0.30
N THR A 477 -13.05 11.60 -0.02
CA THR A 477 -11.64 11.97 -0.27
C THR A 477 -10.81 11.95 1.01
N GLY A 478 -11.42 11.79 2.19
CA GLY A 478 -10.70 11.62 3.44
C GLY A 478 -9.96 12.89 3.83
N ASP A 479 -8.77 12.74 4.41
CA ASP A 479 -7.97 13.85 4.94
C ASP A 479 -7.00 14.45 3.91
N THR A 480 -7.18 14.14 2.62
CA THR A 480 -6.37 14.73 1.54
C THR A 480 -6.66 16.22 1.36
N TYR A 481 -5.74 16.98 0.78
CA TYR A 481 -5.96 18.36 0.38
C TYR A 481 -6.43 18.41 -1.07
N MET A 482 -7.48 19.18 -1.33
CA MET A 482 -8.05 19.28 -2.68
C MET A 482 -7.19 20.18 -3.57
N VAL A 483 -6.88 19.75 -4.79
CA VAL A 483 -6.06 20.52 -5.73
C VAL A 483 -6.65 20.50 -7.12
N GLU A 484 -7.07 21.67 -7.63
CA GLU A 484 -7.40 21.80 -9.04
C GLU A 484 -6.10 21.91 -9.85
N ALA A 485 -5.87 20.98 -10.77
CA ALA A 485 -4.63 20.82 -11.52
C ALA A 485 -4.77 21.33 -12.96
N SER A 486 -4.81 22.66 -13.12
CA SER A 486 -4.89 23.31 -14.42
C SER A 486 -3.75 24.30 -14.65
N ARG A 487 -3.21 24.31 -15.87
CA ARG A 487 -2.25 25.34 -16.31
C ARG A 487 -2.89 26.65 -16.79
N PHE A 488 -4.22 26.70 -16.87
CA PHE A 488 -4.95 27.78 -17.56
C PHE A 488 -5.63 28.78 -16.62
N ASP A 489 -5.71 28.48 -15.32
CA ASP A 489 -6.40 29.33 -14.33
C ASP A 489 -5.58 29.43 -13.02
N PRO A 490 -4.60 30.34 -12.92
CA PRO A 490 -3.73 30.45 -11.75
C PRO A 490 -4.46 30.98 -10.50
N ILE A 491 -5.72 31.38 -10.60
CA ILE A 491 -6.49 31.86 -9.44
C ILE A 491 -7.17 30.68 -8.76
N TRP A 492 -7.93 29.88 -9.51
CA TRP A 492 -8.71 28.78 -8.92
C TRP A 492 -7.93 27.49 -8.79
N SER A 493 -6.90 27.30 -9.62
CA SER A 493 -6.07 26.09 -9.68
C SER A 493 -4.64 26.32 -9.17
N CYS A 494 -3.85 25.25 -9.05
CA CYS A 494 -2.42 25.33 -8.71
C CYS A 494 -1.54 25.86 -9.85
N GLY A 495 -2.10 26.11 -11.05
CA GLY A 495 -1.36 26.62 -12.20
C GLY A 495 -0.46 25.59 -12.89
N LEU A 496 -0.58 24.31 -12.52
CA LEU A 496 0.20 23.18 -13.05
C LEU A 496 -0.71 22.04 -13.48
N THR A 497 -0.21 21.16 -14.36
CA THR A 497 -0.88 19.87 -14.60
C THR A 497 -0.75 18.98 -13.37
N GLU A 498 -1.58 17.93 -13.25
CA GLU A 498 -1.44 16.98 -12.13
C GLU A 498 -0.05 16.34 -12.09
N TYR A 499 0.50 16.03 -13.26
CA TYR A 499 1.84 15.46 -13.40
C TYR A 499 2.91 16.40 -12.84
N ASP A 500 2.83 17.69 -13.16
CA ASP A 500 3.80 18.69 -12.71
C ASP A 500 3.58 19.02 -11.23
N ALA A 501 2.34 19.21 -10.81
CA ALA A 501 1.98 19.55 -9.43
C ALA A 501 2.43 18.47 -8.42
N LYS A 502 2.37 17.19 -8.79
CA LYS A 502 2.91 16.07 -7.99
C LYS A 502 4.42 16.11 -7.81
N ARG A 503 5.14 16.84 -8.66
CA ARG A 503 6.61 16.95 -8.69
C ARG A 503 7.11 18.33 -8.27
N THR A 504 6.22 19.28 -8.07
CA THR A 504 6.53 20.63 -7.64
C THR A 504 6.06 20.81 -6.19
N PRO A 505 6.94 21.23 -5.27
CA PRO A 505 6.52 21.55 -3.92
C PRO A 505 5.36 22.56 -3.92
N PRO A 506 4.33 22.40 -3.07
CA PRO A 506 3.12 23.24 -3.07
C PRO A 506 3.39 24.75 -2.95
N GLU A 507 4.42 25.12 -2.19
CA GLU A 507 4.92 26.49 -2.04
C GLU A 507 5.44 27.11 -3.36
N ASN A 508 5.78 26.26 -4.32
CA ASN A 508 6.26 26.64 -5.65
C ASN A 508 5.17 26.52 -6.73
N TRP A 509 3.92 26.22 -6.35
CA TRP A 509 2.83 26.24 -7.32
C TRP A 509 2.55 27.69 -7.74
N PRO A 510 2.54 27.99 -9.06
CA PRO A 510 2.32 29.34 -9.56
C PRO A 510 0.87 29.83 -9.36
N GLY A 511 -0.07 28.92 -9.06
CA GLY A 511 -1.46 29.25 -8.83
C GLY A 511 -1.91 29.18 -7.37
N LEU A 512 -2.97 29.92 -7.03
CA LEU A 512 -3.44 30.10 -5.65
C LEU A 512 -4.25 28.90 -5.11
N ASN A 513 -4.68 27.99 -5.98
CA ASN A 513 -5.54 26.83 -5.68
C ASN A 513 -6.76 27.20 -4.81
N LEU A 514 -7.44 28.31 -5.11
CA LEU A 514 -8.57 28.77 -4.30
C LEU A 514 -9.74 27.78 -4.31
N LEU A 515 -9.96 27.03 -5.39
CA LEU A 515 -11.05 26.05 -5.43
C LEU A 515 -10.76 24.88 -4.49
N GLY A 516 -9.52 24.39 -4.46
CA GLY A 516 -9.07 23.39 -3.51
C GLY A 516 -9.34 23.79 -2.06
N LYS A 517 -8.93 25.00 -1.68
CA LYS A 517 -9.17 25.56 -0.33
C LYS A 517 -10.65 25.64 0.01
N VAL A 518 -11.50 26.06 -0.94
CA VAL A 518 -12.96 26.07 -0.76
C VAL A 518 -13.50 24.66 -0.51
N LEU A 519 -13.05 23.67 -1.28
CA LEU A 519 -13.51 22.29 -1.13
C LEU A 519 -13.05 21.66 0.19
N ASP A 520 -11.84 21.97 0.65
CA ASP A 520 -11.34 21.55 1.96
C ASP A 520 -12.21 22.12 3.10
N GLU A 521 -12.61 23.40 3.01
CA GLU A 521 -13.51 24.03 3.98
C GLU A 521 -14.89 23.35 4.01
N VAL A 522 -15.52 23.15 2.85
CA VAL A 522 -16.82 22.45 2.74
C VAL A 522 -16.72 21.02 3.26
N LYS A 523 -15.64 20.31 2.94
CA LYS A 523 -15.40 18.95 3.40
C LYS A 523 -15.29 18.88 4.93
N SER A 524 -14.57 19.82 5.54
CA SER A 524 -14.42 19.92 6.99
C SER A 524 -15.76 20.17 7.68
N GLU A 525 -16.59 21.06 7.14
CA GLU A 525 -17.95 21.29 7.65
C GLU A 525 -18.78 20.01 7.66
N PHE A 526 -18.79 19.26 6.56
CA PHE A 526 -19.57 18.03 6.45
C PHE A 526 -19.06 16.90 7.34
N LYS A 527 -17.75 16.80 7.55
CA LYS A 527 -17.17 15.85 8.53
C LYS A 527 -17.66 16.16 9.94
N ASN A 528 -17.67 17.44 10.33
CA ASN A 528 -18.11 17.87 11.65
C ASN A 528 -19.63 17.65 11.87
N GLU A 529 -20.45 17.74 10.82
CA GLU A 529 -21.88 17.38 10.88
C GLU A 529 -22.10 15.88 11.15
N LEU A 530 -21.28 15.01 10.56
CA LEU A 530 -21.38 13.55 10.73
C LEU A 530 -20.98 13.09 12.14
N VAL A 531 -20.02 13.77 12.77
CA VAL A 531 -19.57 13.49 14.15
C VAL A 531 -20.61 13.94 15.19
N LYS A 532 -21.45 14.93 14.86
CA LYS A 532 -22.46 15.51 15.77
C LYS A 532 -23.84 14.84 15.73
N LYS A 533 -24.10 13.88 14.83
CA LYS A 533 -25.32 13.07 14.92
C LYS A 533 -25.12 11.97 15.97
N PRO A 534 -25.85 11.96 17.10
CA PRO A 534 -25.88 10.78 17.95
C PRO A 534 -26.43 9.63 17.09
N LYS A 535 -25.73 8.49 17.10
CA LYS A 535 -26.31 7.25 16.56
C LYS A 535 -27.64 7.00 17.30
N PRO A 536 -28.75 6.75 16.59
CA PRO A 536 -29.99 6.34 17.23
C PRO A 536 -29.82 5.04 18.02
#